data_AF-A0A7J6QLM7-F1
#
_entry.id   AF-A0A7J6QLM7-F1
#
_cell.length_a   1.000
_cell.length_b   1.000
_cell.length_c   1.000
_cell.angle_alpha   90.00
_cell.angle_beta   90.00
_cell.angle_gamma   90.00
#
_symmetry.space_group_name_H-M   'P 1'
#
loop_
_entity.id
_entity.type
_entity.pdbx_description
1 polymer ?
#
loop_
_entity_poly.entity_id
_entity_poly.type
_entity_poly.pdbx_seq_one_letter_code
_entity_poly.pdbx_strand_id
1 'polypeptide(L)'
;LDTQEVKYCLEIIDNERNRFAISQEILEQEDPSLAIGPNEAGQVYCVECGIVGSCFCPKCRDCFCETCFEKLHMKGNRKLHVPNHLIPCCLCRTLPAKLQCTYTFGSYCHDCYSRKHVKTLPRFLDLKPVKIDYTRDYAASHLEEGSGGGGEK
;
A
#
# COMPACT_ATOMS: atom_id res chain seq x y z
N LEU A 1 1.97 -33.90 -42.00
CA LEU A 1 2.10 -33.04 -40.82
C LEU A 1 1.98 -33.92 -39.60
N ASP A 2 2.96 -33.84 -38.70
CA ASP A 2 3.07 -34.72 -37.57
C ASP A 2 1.97 -34.37 -36.53
N THR A 3 1.18 -35.36 -36.14
CA THR A 3 0.04 -35.16 -35.23
C THR A 3 0.48 -34.70 -33.84
N GLN A 4 1.74 -34.95 -33.47
CA GLN A 4 2.34 -34.51 -32.21
C GLN A 4 2.66 -33.01 -32.23
N GLU A 5 3.11 -32.47 -33.38
CA GLU A 5 3.37 -31.04 -33.54
C GLU A 5 2.09 -30.22 -33.41
N VAL A 6 0.99 -30.69 -34.01
CA VAL A 6 -0.33 -30.01 -33.92
C VAL A 6 -0.83 -29.98 -32.49
N LYS A 7 -0.66 -31.08 -31.74
CA LYS A 7 -1.06 -31.17 -30.33
C LYS A 7 -0.27 -30.18 -29.46
N TYR A 8 1.03 -30.10 -29.68
CA TYR A 8 1.90 -29.17 -28.95
C TYR A 8 1.53 -27.70 -29.20
N CYS A 9 1.23 -27.34 -30.44
CA CYS A 9 0.77 -25.98 -30.77
C CYS A 9 -0.56 -25.63 -30.09
N LEU A 10 -1.51 -26.57 -29.99
CA LEU A 10 -2.79 -26.33 -29.32
C LEU A 10 -2.65 -26.15 -27.81
N GLU A 11 -1.77 -26.91 -27.17
CA GLU A 11 -1.46 -26.78 -25.73
C GLU A 11 -0.82 -25.42 -25.41
N ILE A 12 0.04 -24.90 -26.28
CA ILE A 12 0.62 -23.55 -26.13
C ILE A 12 -0.47 -22.48 -26.16
N ILE A 13 -1.37 -22.54 -27.15
CA ILE A 13 -2.44 -21.55 -27.32
C ILE A 13 -3.41 -21.57 -26.13
N ASP A 14 -3.76 -22.75 -25.62
CA ASP A 14 -4.63 -22.89 -24.46
C ASP A 14 -3.99 -22.33 -23.18
N ASN A 15 -2.69 -22.60 -22.99
CA ASN A 15 -1.92 -22.05 -21.88
C ASN A 15 -1.83 -20.51 -21.95
N GLU A 16 -1.59 -19.95 -23.13
CA GLU A 16 -1.60 -18.50 -23.33
C GLU A 16 -2.96 -17.86 -23.03
N ARG A 17 -4.06 -18.51 -23.44
CA ARG A 17 -5.43 -18.08 -23.13
C ARG A 17 -5.73 -18.14 -21.63
N ASN A 18 -5.35 -19.21 -20.95
CA ASN A 18 -5.52 -19.32 -19.49
C ASN A 18 -4.70 -18.26 -18.75
N ARG A 19 -3.47 -17.98 -19.21
CA ARG A 19 -2.64 -16.90 -18.64
C ARG A 19 -3.28 -15.52 -18.85
N PHE A 20 -3.91 -15.29 -20.00
CA PHE A 20 -4.62 -14.05 -20.28
C PHE A 20 -5.88 -13.88 -19.41
N ALA A 21 -6.66 -14.95 -19.23
CA ALA A 21 -7.85 -14.94 -18.36
C ALA A 21 -7.48 -14.65 -16.90
N ILE A 22 -6.46 -15.34 -16.37
CA ILE A 22 -5.95 -15.10 -15.01
C ILE A 22 -5.42 -13.67 -14.87
N SER A 23 -4.73 -13.15 -15.89
CA SER A 23 -4.26 -11.75 -15.89
C SER A 23 -5.40 -10.74 -15.88
N GLN A 24 -6.52 -11.02 -16.56
CA GLN A 24 -7.71 -10.16 -16.51
C GLN A 24 -8.37 -10.21 -15.13
N GLU A 25 -8.57 -11.40 -14.56
CA GLU A 25 -9.17 -11.56 -13.23
C GLU A 25 -8.37 -10.84 -12.13
N ILE A 26 -7.03 -10.83 -12.22
CA ILE A 26 -6.16 -10.09 -11.30
C ILE A 26 -6.29 -8.57 -11.48
N LEU A 27 -6.57 -8.09 -12.69
CA LEU A 27 -6.78 -6.66 -12.97
C LEU A 27 -8.18 -6.18 -12.56
N GLU A 28 -9.18 -7.06 -12.59
CA GLU A 28 -10.58 -6.74 -12.23
C GLU A 28 -10.86 -6.81 -10.72
N GLN A 29 -10.00 -7.43 -9.92
CA GLN A 29 -10.06 -7.32 -8.46
C GLN A 29 -9.46 -5.98 -8.01
N GLU A 30 -10.28 -4.94 -7.93
CA GLU A 30 -9.93 -3.66 -7.28
C GLU A 30 -9.63 -3.89 -5.79
N ASP A 31 -8.35 -4.08 -5.46
CA ASP A 31 -7.87 -4.16 -4.07
C ASP A 31 -8.11 -2.82 -3.36
N PRO A 32 -8.95 -2.75 -2.31
CA PRO A 32 -9.25 -1.50 -1.61
C PRO A 32 -8.03 -0.83 -0.96
N SER A 33 -6.88 -1.53 -0.84
CA SER A 33 -5.63 -0.93 -0.38
C SER A 33 -4.88 -0.13 -1.47
N LEU A 34 -5.39 -0.13 -2.71
CA LEU A 34 -5.01 0.81 -3.77
C LEU A 34 -5.64 2.19 -3.57
N ALA A 35 -6.62 2.34 -2.66
CA ALA A 35 -7.22 3.63 -2.30
C ALA A 35 -6.31 4.54 -1.45
N ILE A 36 -4.99 4.28 -1.42
CA ILE A 36 -4.00 5.25 -0.96
C ILE A 36 -3.72 6.20 -2.12
N GLY A 37 -4.67 7.10 -2.41
CA GLY A 37 -4.40 8.24 -3.29
C GLY A 37 -3.60 9.25 -2.48
N PRO A 38 -2.34 9.50 -2.82
CA PRO A 38 -2.06 10.72 -3.55
C PRO A 38 -1.08 10.52 -4.71
N ASN A 39 -1.34 11.28 -5.77
CA ASN A 39 -0.55 11.37 -6.99
C ASN A 39 -0.51 10.06 -7.82
N GLU A 40 -1.65 9.66 -8.40
CA GLU A 40 -1.91 8.68 -9.48
C GLU A 40 -1.17 7.30 -9.46
N ALA A 41 -0.29 7.04 -8.50
CA ALA A 41 0.65 5.94 -8.46
C ALA A 41 0.97 5.47 -7.02
N GLY A 42 0.25 5.97 -6.00
CA GLY A 42 0.41 5.54 -4.60
C GLY A 42 1.75 5.93 -3.97
N GLN A 43 2.29 7.10 -4.34
CA GLN A 43 3.61 7.56 -3.90
C GLN A 43 3.53 8.36 -2.59
N VAL A 44 4.57 8.23 -1.75
CA VAL A 44 4.70 8.92 -0.46
C VAL A 44 5.50 10.22 -0.58
N TYR A 45 5.00 11.18 -1.35
CA TYR A 45 5.57 12.53 -1.42
C TYR A 45 4.63 13.57 -0.81
N CYS A 46 5.22 14.55 -0.14
CA CYS A 46 4.49 15.70 0.36
C CYS A 46 4.03 16.57 -0.81
N VAL A 47 2.72 16.79 -0.92
CA VAL A 47 2.14 17.63 -1.99
C VAL A 47 2.64 19.08 -1.96
N GLU A 48 3.00 19.59 -0.78
CA GLU A 48 3.41 21.00 -0.61
C GLU A 48 4.89 21.25 -0.95
N CYS A 49 5.77 20.32 -0.58
CA CYS A 49 7.23 20.56 -0.67
C CYS A 49 7.99 19.47 -1.43
N GLY A 50 7.31 18.42 -1.91
CA GLY A 50 7.89 17.38 -2.76
C GLY A 50 8.85 16.41 -2.06
N ILE A 51 9.16 16.60 -0.78
CA ILE A 51 9.98 15.65 0.00
C ILE A 51 9.17 14.41 0.38
N VAL A 52 9.82 13.39 0.96
CA VAL A 52 9.13 12.18 1.44
C VAL A 52 8.05 12.55 2.46
N GLY A 53 6.83 12.11 2.20
CA GLY A 53 5.69 12.25 3.09
C GLY A 53 5.66 11.13 4.13
N SER A 54 5.50 11.49 5.40
CA SER A 54 5.29 10.54 6.51
C SER A 54 3.83 10.50 6.99
N CYS A 55 3.00 11.44 6.54
CA CYS A 55 1.61 11.58 6.96
C CYS A 55 0.68 11.52 5.75
N PHE A 56 -0.36 10.72 5.83
CA PHE A 56 -1.45 10.68 4.85
C PHE A 56 -2.73 11.18 5.49
N CYS A 57 -3.35 12.20 4.91
CA CYS A 57 -4.63 12.70 5.38
C CYS A 57 -5.77 11.98 4.62
N PRO A 58 -6.59 11.14 5.27
CA PRO A 58 -7.68 10.43 4.59
C PRO A 58 -8.81 11.36 4.14
N LYS A 59 -9.02 12.49 4.85
CA LYS A 59 -10.03 13.49 4.48
C LYS A 59 -9.60 14.35 3.30
N CYS A 60 -8.32 14.74 3.23
CA CYS A 60 -7.78 15.48 2.08
C CYS A 60 -7.41 14.56 0.91
N ARG A 61 -7.14 13.27 1.19
CA ARG A 61 -6.57 12.29 0.26
C ARG A 61 -5.22 12.74 -0.30
N ASP A 62 -4.39 13.28 0.60
CA ASP A 62 -3.10 13.88 0.28
C ASP A 62 -2.01 13.39 1.26
N CYS A 63 -0.78 13.26 0.74
CA CYS A 63 0.41 12.97 1.54
C CYS A 63 1.13 14.27 1.89
N PHE A 64 1.64 14.33 3.11
CA PHE A 64 2.36 15.46 3.67
C PHE A 64 3.58 14.96 4.46
N CYS A 65 4.61 15.79 4.55
CA CYS A 65 5.58 15.64 5.64
C CYS A 65 4.96 16.17 6.94
N GLU A 66 5.49 15.75 8.09
CA GLU A 66 5.02 16.19 9.42
C GLU A 66 4.84 17.72 9.51
N THR A 67 5.86 18.48 9.10
CA THR A 67 5.83 19.94 9.20
C THR A 67 4.76 20.60 8.32
N CYS A 68 4.54 20.11 7.10
CA CYS A 68 3.51 20.63 6.21
C CYS A 68 2.11 20.22 6.69
N PHE A 69 1.98 18.99 7.21
CA PHE A 69 0.73 18.54 7.79
C PHE A 69 0.31 19.46 8.94
N GLU A 70 1.18 19.67 9.94
CA GLU A 70 0.90 20.54 11.08
C GLU A 70 0.54 21.97 10.66
N LYS A 71 1.36 22.59 9.77
CA LYS A 71 1.12 23.96 9.32
C LYS A 71 -0.23 24.14 8.64
N LEU A 72 -0.61 23.20 7.77
CA LEU A 72 -1.85 23.27 7.00
C LEU A 72 -3.08 22.80 7.78
N HIS A 73 -2.89 21.86 8.69
CA HIS A 73 -3.97 21.27 9.48
C HIS A 73 -4.16 21.96 10.83
N MET A 74 -3.32 22.90 11.26
CA MET A 74 -3.57 23.65 12.51
C MET A 74 -4.75 24.64 12.42
N LYS A 75 -5.27 24.94 11.21
CA LYS A 75 -6.28 25.98 10.97
C LYS A 75 -7.61 25.45 10.43
N GLY A 76 -8.70 26.13 10.79
CA GLY A 76 -10.04 25.88 10.25
C GLY A 76 -10.58 24.48 10.56
N ASN A 77 -11.34 23.89 9.62
CA ASN A 77 -11.90 22.54 9.75
C ASN A 77 -10.85 21.43 9.61
N ARG A 78 -9.68 21.75 9.02
CA ARG A 78 -8.60 20.78 8.80
C ARG A 78 -7.92 20.33 10.11
N LYS A 79 -8.10 21.08 11.20
CA LYS A 79 -7.62 20.69 12.55
C LYS A 79 -8.24 19.44 13.13
N LEU A 80 -9.39 19.04 12.59
CA LEU A 80 -10.10 17.82 12.97
C LEU A 80 -9.67 16.63 12.12
N HIS A 81 -8.71 16.81 11.21
CA HIS A 81 -8.21 15.71 10.40
C HIS A 81 -7.11 14.98 11.16
N VAL A 82 -7.25 13.67 11.31
CA VAL A 82 -6.24 12.82 11.90
C VAL A 82 -5.36 12.26 10.77
N PRO A 83 -4.03 12.43 10.84
CA PRO A 83 -3.13 11.84 9.87
C PRO A 83 -2.98 10.33 10.12
N ASN A 84 -2.82 9.58 9.04
CA ASN A 84 -2.32 8.22 9.07
C ASN A 84 -0.81 8.22 8.81
N HIS A 85 -0.02 7.60 9.66
CA HIS A 85 1.43 7.64 9.54
C HIS A 85 1.93 6.52 8.62
N LEU A 86 2.49 6.91 7.49
CA LEU A 86 3.03 5.99 6.49
C LEU A 86 4.53 5.76 6.72
N ILE A 87 4.96 4.52 6.56
CA ILE A 87 6.38 4.15 6.63
C ILE A 87 6.88 4.08 5.19
N PRO A 88 7.86 4.90 4.76
CA PRO A 88 8.42 4.81 3.42
C PRO A 88 9.25 3.52 3.28
N CYS A 89 9.23 2.91 2.08
CA CYS A 89 10.06 1.75 1.79
C CYS A 89 11.55 2.08 1.93
N CYS A 90 12.31 1.23 2.64
CA CYS A 90 13.74 1.42 2.86
C CYS A 90 14.59 1.42 1.58
N LEU A 91 14.10 0.78 0.49
CA LEU A 91 14.83 0.66 -0.77
C LEU A 91 14.50 1.77 -1.76
N CYS A 92 13.22 1.99 -2.07
CA CYS A 92 12.85 3.01 -3.06
C CYS A 92 12.52 4.38 -2.46
N ARG A 93 12.07 4.44 -1.19
CA ARG A 93 11.55 5.64 -0.53
C ARG A 93 10.38 6.35 -1.25
N THR A 94 9.91 5.77 -2.36
CA THR A 94 8.84 6.32 -3.19
C THR A 94 7.48 5.74 -2.83
N LEU A 95 7.44 4.49 -2.38
CA LEU A 95 6.20 3.78 -2.06
C LEU A 95 6.10 3.49 -0.55
N PRO A 96 4.88 3.41 0.01
CA PRO A 96 4.70 3.00 1.38
C PRO A 96 5.10 1.53 1.56
N ALA A 97 5.63 1.22 2.74
CA ALA A 97 6.01 -0.13 3.10
C ALA A 97 4.76 -0.94 3.45
N LYS A 98 4.53 -2.05 2.74
CA LYS A 98 3.42 -2.96 3.03
C LYS A 98 3.87 -4.21 3.78
N LEU A 99 5.19 -4.43 3.86
CA LEU A 99 5.81 -5.61 4.43
C LEU A 99 6.99 -5.23 5.33
N GLN A 100 7.07 -5.84 6.50
CA GLN A 100 8.25 -5.80 7.35
C GLN A 100 8.95 -7.17 7.31
N CYS A 101 10.25 -7.16 7.03
CA CYS A 101 11.06 -8.37 7.10
C CYS A 101 11.28 -8.78 8.56
N THR A 102 11.05 -10.05 8.90
CA THR A 102 11.25 -10.59 10.25
C THR A 102 12.72 -10.85 10.59
N TYR A 103 13.62 -10.80 9.61
CA TYR A 103 15.06 -11.03 9.80
C TYR A 103 15.89 -9.76 9.81
N THR A 104 15.67 -8.89 8.81
CA THR A 104 16.39 -7.60 8.74
C THR A 104 15.65 -6.47 9.44
N PHE A 105 14.41 -6.70 9.88
CA PHE A 105 13.49 -5.71 10.47
C PHE A 105 13.20 -4.49 9.58
N GLY A 106 13.70 -4.47 8.34
CA GLY A 106 13.44 -3.42 7.36
C GLY A 106 12.01 -3.47 6.82
N SER A 107 11.52 -2.30 6.43
CA SER A 107 10.16 -2.09 5.91
C SER A 107 10.20 -1.83 4.41
N TYR A 108 9.44 -2.59 3.64
CA TYR A 108 9.52 -2.64 2.18
C TYR A 108 8.15 -2.57 1.52
N CYS A 109 8.07 -1.94 0.34
CA CYS A 109 6.92 -2.12 -0.53
C CYS A 109 6.94 -3.53 -1.16
N HIS A 110 5.80 -3.98 -1.71
CA HIS A 110 5.70 -5.32 -2.30
C HIS A 110 6.74 -5.59 -3.38
N ASP A 111 6.96 -4.63 -4.29
CA ASP A 111 7.94 -4.79 -5.38
C ASP A 111 9.37 -4.87 -4.89
N CYS A 112 9.76 -3.98 -3.97
CA CYS A 112 11.11 -3.98 -3.42
C CYS A 112 11.38 -5.23 -2.58
N TYR A 113 10.37 -5.72 -1.86
CA TYR A 113 10.49 -6.96 -1.10
C TYR A 113 10.69 -8.17 -2.02
N SER A 114 9.79 -8.38 -2.97
CA SER A 114 9.75 -9.56 -3.84
C SER A 114 10.83 -9.59 -4.91
N ARG A 115 11.20 -8.45 -5.50
CA ARG A 115 12.15 -8.41 -6.63
C ARG A 115 13.60 -8.26 -6.19
N LYS A 116 13.84 -7.61 -5.04
CA LYS A 116 15.17 -7.23 -4.56
C LYS A 116 15.51 -7.84 -3.21
N HIS A 117 14.73 -7.56 -2.17
CA HIS A 117 15.10 -7.94 -0.80
C HIS A 117 15.14 -9.46 -0.59
N VAL A 118 14.13 -10.21 -1.02
CA VAL A 118 14.06 -11.67 -0.82
C VAL A 118 15.26 -12.42 -1.42
N LYS A 119 15.85 -11.89 -2.49
CA LYS A 119 17.04 -12.47 -3.14
C LYS A 119 18.32 -12.28 -2.32
N THR A 120 18.33 -11.33 -1.40
CA THR A 120 19.45 -11.09 -0.46
C THR A 120 19.35 -11.92 0.80
N LEU A 121 18.20 -12.56 1.05
CA LEU A 121 17.99 -13.41 2.22
C LEU A 121 18.59 -14.82 1.98
N PRO A 122 19.09 -15.49 3.04
CA PRO A 122 19.54 -16.87 2.93
C PRO A 122 18.41 -17.81 2.45
N ARG A 123 18.71 -18.71 1.52
CA ARG A 123 17.70 -19.59 0.87
C ARG A 123 17.00 -20.58 1.80
N PHE A 124 17.58 -20.84 2.98
CA PHE A 124 17.03 -21.76 3.97
C PHE A 124 16.08 -21.06 4.97
N LEU A 125 15.88 -19.75 4.82
CA LEU A 125 14.99 -18.97 5.67
C LEU A 125 13.57 -18.96 5.07
N ASP A 126 12.69 -19.82 5.57
CA ASP A 126 11.24 -19.77 5.30
C ASP A 126 10.57 -18.65 6.12
N LEU A 127 10.91 -17.41 5.80
CA LEU A 127 10.40 -16.25 6.52
C LEU A 127 9.15 -15.68 5.86
N LYS A 128 8.07 -15.61 6.65
CA LYS A 128 6.89 -14.83 6.29
C LYS A 128 7.09 -13.39 6.75
N PRO A 129 7.12 -12.39 5.85
CA PRO A 129 7.13 -10.99 6.25
C PRO A 129 5.83 -10.65 6.98
N VAL A 130 5.92 -9.72 7.92
CA VAL A 130 4.76 -9.17 8.62
C VAL A 130 4.09 -8.13 7.73
N LYS A 131 2.77 -8.23 7.53
CA LYS A 131 2.00 -7.23 6.78
C LYS A 131 1.82 -5.98 7.63
N ILE A 132 2.14 -4.82 7.06
CA ILE A 132 1.88 -3.52 7.67
C ILE A 132 0.49 -3.08 7.20
N ASP A 133 -0.42 -2.87 8.14
CA ASP A 133 -1.80 -2.48 7.86
C ASP A 133 -2.07 -1.04 8.30
N TYR A 134 -2.24 -0.16 7.33
CA TYR A 134 -2.50 1.26 7.56
C TYR A 134 -3.99 1.59 7.75
N THR A 135 -4.89 0.61 7.62
CA THR A 135 -6.33 0.85 7.74
C THR A 135 -6.79 0.85 9.20
N ARG A 136 -6.06 0.15 10.08
CA ARG A 136 -6.33 0.11 11.52
C ARG A 136 -6.20 1.48 12.18
N ASP A 137 -5.17 2.24 11.83
CA ASP A 137 -4.98 3.61 12.35
C ASP A 137 -6.08 4.57 11.88
N TYR A 138 -6.63 4.34 10.68
CA TYR A 138 -7.80 5.07 10.20
C TYR A 138 -9.06 4.76 11.01
N ALA A 139 -9.34 3.47 11.26
CA ALA A 139 -10.55 3.04 11.97
C ALA A 139 -10.57 3.46 13.45
N ALA A 140 -9.42 3.48 14.13
CA ALA A 140 -9.31 3.92 15.52
C ALA A 140 -9.73 5.40 15.69
N SER A 141 -9.42 6.26 14.71
CA SER A 141 -9.79 7.68 14.73
C SER A 141 -11.28 7.97 14.52
N HIS A 142 -12.08 6.96 14.12
CA HIS A 142 -13.50 7.11 13.79
C HIS A 142 -14.45 6.52 14.86
N LEU A 143 -13.93 5.82 15.87
CA LEU A 143 -14.73 5.19 16.93
C LEU A 143 -14.96 6.12 18.15
N GLU A 144 -14.29 7.28 18.23
CA GLU A 144 -14.46 8.23 19.35
C GLU A 144 -15.54 9.31 19.15
N GLU A 145 -16.31 9.27 18.06
CA GLU A 145 -17.43 10.22 17.82
C GLU A 145 -18.81 9.67 18.25
N GLY A 146 -18.85 8.68 19.16
CA GLY A 146 -20.07 7.94 19.50
C GLY A 146 -20.36 7.73 20.99
N SER A 147 -20.05 8.67 21.87
CA SER A 147 -20.46 8.60 23.30
C SER A 147 -20.57 9.99 23.93
N GLY A 148 -21.59 10.74 23.58
CA GLY A 148 -21.86 12.05 24.16
C GLY A 148 -23.31 12.47 23.96
N GLY A 149 -24.22 11.96 24.79
CA GLY A 149 -25.60 12.44 24.81
C GLY A 149 -26.42 11.76 25.90
N GLY A 150 -26.80 12.51 26.94
CA GLY A 150 -27.75 12.06 27.95
C GLY A 150 -27.67 12.83 29.27
N GLY A 151 -27.71 14.16 29.22
CA GLY A 151 -28.08 14.95 30.39
C GLY A 151 -29.60 15.11 30.39
N GLU A 152 -30.27 14.61 31.43
CA GLU A 152 -31.67 14.94 31.71
C GLU A 152 -31.78 15.51 33.12
N LYS A 153 -32.57 16.57 33.19
CA LYS A 153 -32.90 17.38 34.36
C LYS A 153 -34.15 16.81 35.02
#